data_AF-A0A0B8PGS2-F1
#
_entry.id   AF-A0A0B8PGS2-F1
#
_cell.length_a   1.000
_cell.length_b   1.000
_cell.length_c   1.000
_cell.angle_alpha   90.00
_cell.angle_beta   90.00
_cell.angle_gamma   90.00
#
_symmetry.space_group_name_H-M   'P 1'
#
loop_
_entity.id
_entity.type
_entity.pdbx_description
1 polymer ?
#
loop_
_entity_poly.entity_id
_entity_poly.type
_entity_poly.pdbx_seq_one_letter_code
_entity_poly.pdbx_strand_id
1 'polypeptide(L)'
;MYEKSPSGVFKYPILGDLINGQAINELGITMKALFIGAGATYDCGMPLVWELTAEIRRWLTPEKLISFNENWKSQGGGWHKDVVSCVISLLKNESLHYENIIGAIEVECSRELDQLKRENYHATLGFLLQAVYGLLMERQVKNTEYALAALEDFSSIKEIAKNNKPLWIFSLNHDCIIEMLALKSGIPLKSGFNEEVDIRMKNVDGSIYNFPFEKLSRKSIEENRYNFFKVVSSALTL
;
A
#
# COMPACT_ATOMS: atom_id res chain seq x y z
N MET A 1 10.49 -22.76 -16.74
CA MET A 1 11.31 -22.38 -17.90
C MET A 1 10.52 -21.34 -18.66
N TYR A 2 10.98 -20.08 -18.69
CA TYR A 2 10.32 -18.99 -19.41
C TYR A 2 11.09 -18.74 -20.71
N GLU A 3 10.42 -18.84 -21.86
CA GLU A 3 10.98 -18.40 -23.13
C GLU A 3 10.91 -16.87 -23.25
N LYS A 4 12.06 -16.26 -23.54
CA LYS A 4 12.18 -14.84 -23.86
C LYS A 4 11.63 -14.58 -25.26
N SER A 5 10.67 -13.66 -25.35
CA SER A 5 10.33 -12.99 -26.61
C SER A 5 11.48 -12.05 -27.05
N PRO A 6 11.85 -11.98 -28.34
CA PRO A 6 12.99 -11.21 -28.84
C PRO A 6 12.89 -9.68 -28.74
N SER A 7 11.76 -9.12 -28.30
CA SER A 7 11.53 -7.67 -28.27
C SER A 7 11.54 -7.03 -26.88
N GLY A 8 11.80 -7.79 -25.80
CA GLY A 8 11.94 -7.23 -24.45
C GLY A 8 10.68 -6.59 -23.84
N VAL A 9 9.53 -6.66 -24.52
CA VAL A 9 8.25 -6.17 -24.00
C VAL A 9 7.45 -7.35 -23.42
N PHE A 10 7.18 -7.31 -22.12
CA PHE A 10 6.21 -8.20 -21.48
C PHE A 10 4.81 -7.87 -22.04
N LYS A 11 4.28 -8.74 -22.90
CA LYS A 11 2.88 -8.67 -23.31
C LYS A 11 2.01 -9.17 -22.15
N TYR A 12 1.47 -8.25 -21.36
CA TYR A 12 0.29 -8.52 -20.57
C TYR A 12 -0.91 -8.63 -21.53
N PRO A 13 -1.64 -9.76 -21.58
CA PRO A 13 -2.79 -9.93 -22.48
C PRO A 13 -3.93 -8.93 -22.23
N ILE A 14 -3.91 -8.22 -21.10
CA ILE A 14 -5.00 -7.35 -20.65
C ILE A 14 -4.74 -5.87 -21.03
N LEU A 15 -3.49 -5.48 -21.30
CA LEU A 15 -3.15 -4.10 -21.69
C LEU A 15 -3.10 -3.88 -23.21
N GLY A 16 -2.92 -4.94 -24.01
CA GLY A 16 -2.81 -4.82 -25.46
C GLY A 16 -4.07 -4.28 -26.14
N ASP A 17 -5.23 -4.60 -25.59
CA ASP A 17 -6.52 -4.19 -26.16
C ASP A 17 -6.96 -2.77 -25.73
N LEU A 18 -6.32 -2.20 -24.72
CA LEU A 18 -6.53 -0.80 -24.29
C LEU A 18 -5.79 0.21 -25.18
N ILE A 19 -4.75 -0.21 -25.91
CA ILE A 19 -3.93 0.67 -26.75
C ILE A 19 -4.60 0.93 -28.11
N ASN A 20 -5.46 0.03 -28.57
CA ASN A 20 -6.25 0.25 -29.79
C ASN A 20 -7.57 0.97 -29.45
N GLY A 21 -7.46 2.28 -29.19
CA GLY A 21 -8.56 3.20 -28.89
C GLY A 21 -9.61 3.38 -30.01
N GLN A 22 -9.80 2.40 -30.90
CA GLN A 22 -10.80 2.43 -31.96
C GLN A 22 -12.15 1.83 -31.56
N ALA A 23 -12.22 0.93 -30.57
CA ALA A 23 -13.49 0.30 -30.17
C ALA A 23 -14.27 1.06 -29.07
N ILE A 24 -13.62 1.97 -28.33
CA ILE A 24 -14.22 2.63 -27.14
C ILE A 24 -15.02 3.88 -27.53
N ASN A 25 -14.72 4.50 -28.68
CA ASN A 25 -15.37 5.74 -29.11
C ASN A 25 -16.77 5.54 -29.73
N GLU A 26 -17.14 4.33 -30.16
CA GLU A 26 -18.43 4.09 -30.84
C GLU A 26 -19.63 4.06 -29.87
N LEU A 27 -19.40 4.00 -28.55
CA LEU A 27 -20.46 3.96 -27.53
C LEU A 27 -20.55 5.24 -26.67
N GLY A 28 -19.67 6.23 -26.86
CA GLY A 28 -19.67 7.47 -26.07
C GLY A 28 -19.36 7.30 -24.57
N ILE A 29 -18.98 6.08 -24.13
CA ILE A 29 -18.63 5.79 -22.74
C ILE A 29 -17.14 6.08 -22.55
N THR A 30 -16.80 7.28 -22.08
CA THR A 30 -15.45 7.59 -21.63
C THR A 30 -15.27 7.03 -20.21
N MET A 31 -14.52 5.93 -20.07
CA MET A 31 -14.08 5.48 -18.75
C MET A 31 -13.02 6.44 -18.22
N LYS A 32 -13.24 7.00 -17.03
CA LYS A 32 -12.28 7.89 -16.37
C LYS A 32 -11.55 7.16 -15.26
N ALA A 33 -10.29 7.56 -15.08
CA ALA A 33 -9.46 7.14 -13.97
C ALA A 33 -8.96 8.38 -13.22
N LEU A 34 -8.85 8.25 -11.90
CA LEU A 34 -8.28 9.24 -11.01
C LEU A 34 -7.01 8.65 -10.39
N PHE A 35 -5.92 9.39 -10.49
CA PHE A 35 -4.65 9.05 -9.86
C PHE A 35 -4.39 10.00 -8.71
N ILE A 36 -4.14 9.46 -7.52
CA ILE A 36 -4.03 10.21 -6.26
C ILE A 36 -2.67 9.89 -5.64
N GLY A 37 -1.91 10.94 -5.35
CA GLY A 37 -0.62 10.84 -4.67
C GLY A 37 -0.63 11.47 -3.28
N ALA A 38 0.50 11.42 -2.58
CA ALA A 38 0.59 11.79 -1.16
C ALA A 38 0.24 13.26 -0.89
N GLY A 39 0.51 14.15 -1.87
CA GLY A 39 0.13 15.56 -1.76
C GLY A 39 -1.38 15.78 -1.65
N ALA A 40 -2.20 14.90 -2.25
CA ALA A 40 -3.64 15.02 -2.14
C ALA A 40 -4.14 14.64 -0.74
N THR A 41 -3.49 13.73 -0.02
CA THR A 41 -3.93 13.31 1.32
C THR A 41 -3.18 14.02 2.44
N TYR A 42 -2.25 14.92 2.09
CA TYR A 42 -1.58 15.82 3.02
C TYR A 42 -2.58 16.68 3.80
N ASP A 43 -3.57 17.24 3.10
CA ASP A 43 -4.62 18.06 3.70
C ASP A 43 -5.53 17.23 4.64
N CYS A 44 -5.52 15.91 4.51
CA CYS A 44 -6.18 14.98 5.44
C CYS A 44 -5.27 14.52 6.60
N GLY A 45 -4.10 15.12 6.76
CA GLY A 45 -3.18 14.87 7.86
C GLY A 45 -2.20 13.72 7.65
N MET A 46 -2.08 13.22 6.41
CA MET A 46 -1.06 12.23 6.04
C MET A 46 0.29 12.90 5.75
N PRO A 47 1.41 12.26 6.09
CA PRO A 47 2.71 12.89 5.98
C PRO A 47 3.24 12.81 4.55
N LEU A 48 4.02 13.82 4.13
CA LEU A 48 4.84 13.70 2.93
C LEU A 48 6.02 12.75 3.18
N VAL A 49 6.62 12.25 2.10
CA VAL A 49 7.74 11.30 2.14
C VAL A 49 8.87 11.77 3.05
N TRP A 50 9.23 13.05 3.02
CA TRP A 50 10.31 13.60 3.85
C TRP A 50 9.94 13.76 5.32
N GLU A 51 8.68 14.09 5.61
CA GLU A 51 8.19 14.18 6.99
C GLU A 51 8.16 12.80 7.64
N LEU A 52 7.66 11.79 6.92
CA LEU A 52 7.67 10.41 7.38
C LEU A 52 9.10 9.89 7.55
N THR A 53 10.00 10.24 6.63
CA THR A 53 11.44 9.92 6.76
C THR A 53 12.02 10.50 8.05
N ALA A 54 11.72 11.77 8.36
CA ALA A 54 12.19 12.41 9.59
C ALA A 54 11.60 11.73 10.85
N GLU A 55 10.35 11.31 10.80
CA GLU A 55 9.70 10.57 11.89
C GLU A 55 10.33 9.19 12.11
N ILE A 56 10.59 8.44 11.05
CA ILE A 56 11.29 7.15 11.12
C ILE A 56 12.67 7.33 11.74
N ARG A 57 13.45 8.32 11.30
CA ARG A 57 14.78 8.61 11.85
C ARG A 57 14.74 9.00 13.32
N ARG A 58 13.75 9.81 13.71
CA ARG A 58 13.57 10.23 15.11
C ARG A 58 13.15 9.05 15.99
N TRP A 59 12.28 8.18 15.49
CA TRP A 59 11.80 7.03 16.22
C TRP A 59 12.83 5.89 16.29
N LEU A 60 13.56 5.64 15.20
CA LEU A 60 14.54 4.56 15.04
C LEU A 60 15.96 5.12 14.96
N THR A 61 16.47 5.59 16.11
CA THR A 61 17.85 6.03 16.19
C THR A 61 18.81 4.84 16.03
N PRO A 62 20.07 5.07 15.63
CA PRO A 62 21.09 4.02 15.56
C PRO A 62 21.24 3.24 16.88
N GLU A 63 21.21 3.94 18.01
CA GLU A 63 21.34 3.36 19.36
C GLU A 63 20.14 2.47 19.66
N LYS A 64 18.92 2.91 19.29
CA LYS A 64 17.71 2.12 19.45
C LYS A 64 17.73 0.87 18.58
N LEU A 65 18.20 0.96 17.35
CA LEU A 65 18.33 -0.19 16.45
C LEU A 65 19.34 -1.22 16.99
N ILE A 66 20.47 -0.75 17.51
CA ILE A 66 21.47 -1.62 18.16
C ILE A 66 20.84 -2.33 19.36
N SER A 67 20.16 -1.58 20.23
CA SER A 67 19.50 -2.13 21.42
C SER A 67 18.43 -3.17 21.06
N PHE A 68 17.59 -2.90 20.07
CA PHE A 68 16.63 -3.88 19.55
C PHE A 68 17.34 -5.15 19.08
N ASN A 69 18.41 -5.01 18.31
CA ASN A 69 19.14 -6.14 17.79
C ASN A 69 19.81 -6.98 18.87
N GLU A 70 20.35 -6.36 19.92
CA GLU A 70 20.92 -7.05 21.08
C GLU A 70 19.85 -7.85 21.84
N ASN A 71 18.67 -7.26 22.05
CA ASN A 71 17.53 -7.94 22.68
C ASN A 71 17.00 -9.11 21.84
N TRP A 72 17.01 -8.99 20.51
CA TRP A 72 16.62 -10.11 19.63
C TRP A 72 17.67 -11.22 19.65
N LYS A 73 18.96 -10.88 19.69
CA LYS A 73 20.05 -11.86 19.84
C LYS A 73 19.94 -12.65 21.13
N SER A 74 19.60 -12.01 22.26
CA SER A 74 19.40 -12.73 23.53
C SER A 74 18.21 -13.70 23.50
N GLN A 75 17.31 -13.57 22.52
CA GLN A 75 16.15 -14.43 22.30
C GLN A 75 16.38 -15.47 21.18
N GLY A 76 17.62 -15.59 20.68
CA GLY A 76 17.99 -16.53 19.61
C GLY A 76 17.70 -16.02 18.20
N GLY A 77 17.36 -14.74 18.03
CA GLY A 77 17.19 -14.08 16.74
C GLY A 77 18.25 -13.01 16.47
N GLY A 78 17.80 -11.89 15.88
CA GLY A 78 18.64 -10.74 15.56
C GLY A 78 19.47 -10.90 14.29
N TRP A 79 20.11 -9.81 13.89
CA TRP A 79 20.80 -9.65 12.62
C TRP A 79 22.31 -9.62 12.76
N HIS A 80 22.97 -10.04 11.67
CA HIS A 80 24.41 -9.93 11.51
C HIS A 80 24.88 -8.46 11.65
N LYS A 81 26.07 -8.25 12.22
CA LYS A 81 26.62 -6.91 12.49
C LYS A 81 26.71 -6.04 11.23
N ASP A 82 27.10 -6.65 10.11
CA ASP A 82 27.22 -5.96 8.81
C ASP A 82 25.85 -5.43 8.34
N VAL A 83 24.79 -6.22 8.51
CA VAL A 83 23.42 -5.82 8.14
C VAL A 83 22.97 -4.64 8.98
N VAL A 84 23.18 -4.68 10.31
CA VAL A 84 22.89 -3.55 11.20
C VAL A 84 23.68 -2.31 10.78
N SER A 85 24.96 -2.47 10.47
CA SER A 85 25.83 -1.36 10.08
C SER A 85 25.38 -0.72 8.76
N CYS A 86 24.94 -1.53 7.79
CA CYS A 86 24.35 -1.08 6.54
C CYS A 86 23.07 -0.27 6.79
N VAL A 87 22.16 -0.78 7.64
CA VAL A 87 20.89 -0.08 7.92
C VAL A 87 21.12 1.24 8.65
N ILE A 88 22.06 1.27 9.59
CA ILE A 88 22.46 2.52 10.27
C ILE A 88 23.03 3.54 9.28
N SER A 89 23.88 3.10 8.33
CA SER A 89 24.47 4.03 7.36
C SER A 89 23.40 4.62 6.43
N LEU A 90 22.43 3.82 6.01
CA LEU A 90 21.28 4.28 5.22
C LEU A 90 20.39 5.25 6.00
N LEU A 91 20.07 4.94 7.26
CA LEU A 91 19.26 5.82 8.12
C LEU A 91 19.94 7.16 8.39
N LYS A 92 21.27 7.19 8.53
CA LYS A 92 22.06 8.41 8.74
C LYS A 92 22.24 9.26 7.49
N ASN A 93 22.03 8.71 6.29
CA ASN A 93 22.21 9.46 5.05
C ASN A 93 21.04 10.42 4.81
N GLU A 94 21.20 11.68 5.17
CA GLU A 94 20.16 12.71 5.07
C GLU A 94 19.61 12.95 3.66
N SER A 95 20.36 12.57 2.61
CA SER A 95 19.92 12.70 1.22
C SER A 95 18.97 11.60 0.73
N LEU A 96 18.77 10.54 1.53
CA LEU A 96 17.83 9.46 1.22
C LEU A 96 16.50 9.69 1.93
N HIS A 97 15.39 9.44 1.25
CA HIS A 97 14.10 9.24 1.90
C HIS A 97 13.85 7.76 2.20
N TYR A 98 12.85 7.46 3.03
CA TYR A 98 12.62 6.10 3.53
C TYR A 98 12.42 5.06 2.41
N GLU A 99 11.76 5.43 1.30
CA GLU A 99 11.61 4.52 0.16
C GLU A 99 12.96 4.18 -0.51
N ASN A 100 13.90 5.14 -0.58
CA ASN A 100 15.24 4.83 -1.08
C ASN A 100 15.99 3.90 -0.12
N ILE A 101 15.79 4.07 1.19
CA ILE A 101 16.40 3.20 2.21
C ILE A 101 15.86 1.77 2.05
N ILE A 102 14.55 1.62 1.90
CA ILE A 102 13.89 0.32 1.64
C ILE A 102 14.44 -0.29 0.35
N GLY A 103 14.43 0.46 -0.75
CA GLY A 103 14.94 -0.02 -2.05
C GLY A 103 16.42 -0.40 -2.02
N ALA A 104 17.24 0.31 -1.25
CA ALA A 104 18.64 -0.05 -1.05
C ALA A 104 18.78 -1.40 -0.34
N ILE A 105 17.97 -1.66 0.70
CA ILE A 105 17.98 -2.94 1.43
C ILE A 105 17.47 -4.09 0.55
N GLU A 106 16.47 -3.86 -0.29
CA GLU A 106 16.00 -4.85 -1.28
C GLU A 106 17.10 -5.23 -2.28
N VAL A 107 17.87 -4.24 -2.73
CA VAL A 107 19.03 -4.46 -3.61
C VAL A 107 20.12 -5.25 -2.90
N GLU A 108 20.46 -4.92 -1.66
CA GLU A 108 21.43 -5.68 -0.87
C GLU A 108 20.96 -7.12 -0.63
N CYS A 109 19.68 -7.31 -0.29
CA CYS A 109 19.06 -8.63 -0.16
C CYS A 109 19.17 -9.46 -1.46
N SER A 110 18.97 -8.82 -2.61
CA SER A 110 19.00 -9.51 -3.91
C SER A 110 20.41 -9.88 -4.36
N ARG A 111 21.43 -9.12 -3.93
CA ARG A 111 22.84 -9.33 -4.30
C ARG A 111 23.58 -10.26 -3.35
N GLU A 112 23.12 -10.39 -2.11
CA GLU A 112 23.78 -11.20 -1.09
C GLU A 112 23.75 -12.70 -1.41
N LEU A 113 24.93 -13.31 -1.41
CA LEU A 113 25.12 -14.73 -1.72
C LEU A 113 25.07 -15.59 -0.45
N ASP A 114 25.45 -15.03 0.70
CA ASP A 114 25.33 -15.70 1.99
C ASP A 114 23.86 -15.81 2.40
N GLN A 115 23.36 -17.04 2.51
CA GLN A 115 21.96 -17.33 2.84
C GLN A 115 21.52 -16.66 4.15
N LEU A 116 22.35 -16.73 5.19
CA LEU A 116 22.01 -16.19 6.51
C LEU A 116 21.99 -14.66 6.48
N LYS A 117 22.94 -14.03 5.81
CA LYS A 117 22.93 -12.56 5.64
C LYS A 117 21.74 -12.11 4.79
N ARG A 118 21.40 -12.86 3.73
CA ARG A 118 20.22 -12.57 2.91
C ARG A 118 18.93 -12.64 3.70
N GLU A 119 18.76 -13.66 4.54
CA GLU A 119 17.62 -13.77 5.46
C GLU A 119 17.57 -12.60 6.45
N ASN A 120 18.71 -12.16 6.96
CA ASN A 120 18.79 -10.99 7.84
C ASN A 120 18.42 -9.68 7.11
N TYR A 121 18.82 -9.49 5.86
CA TYR A 121 18.37 -8.34 5.05
C TYR A 121 16.86 -8.38 4.81
N HIS A 122 16.31 -9.54 4.46
CA HIS A 122 14.87 -9.72 4.28
C HIS A 122 14.09 -9.46 5.58
N ALA A 123 14.61 -9.92 6.73
CA ALA A 123 14.02 -9.64 8.04
C ALA A 123 14.06 -8.15 8.38
N THR A 124 15.16 -7.46 8.04
CA THR A 124 15.28 -6.01 8.23
C THR A 124 14.30 -5.23 7.35
N LEU A 125 14.16 -5.64 6.09
CA LEU A 125 13.16 -5.08 5.17
C LEU A 125 11.75 -5.20 5.76
N GLY A 126 11.38 -6.39 6.25
CA GLY A 126 10.11 -6.62 6.91
C GLY A 126 9.91 -5.73 8.15
N PHE A 127 10.94 -5.58 8.98
CA PHE A 127 10.90 -4.70 10.16
C PHE A 127 10.67 -3.23 9.78
N LEU A 128 11.38 -2.70 8.79
CA LEU A 128 11.23 -1.31 8.37
C LEU A 128 9.86 -1.06 7.73
N LEU A 129 9.38 -1.98 6.88
CA LEU A 129 8.03 -1.89 6.33
C LEU A 129 6.98 -1.88 7.44
N GLN A 130 7.10 -2.77 8.42
CA GLN A 130 6.20 -2.79 9.57
C GLN A 130 6.24 -1.48 10.38
N ALA A 131 7.42 -0.89 10.57
CA ALA A 131 7.56 0.40 11.24
C ALA A 131 6.87 1.53 10.46
N VAL A 132 7.06 1.58 9.13
CA VAL A 132 6.39 2.53 8.23
C VAL A 132 4.88 2.39 8.34
N TYR A 133 4.35 1.18 8.18
CA TYR A 133 2.91 0.92 8.31
C TYR A 133 2.39 1.28 9.70
N GLY A 134 3.13 0.95 10.76
CA GLY A 134 2.75 1.28 12.13
C GLY A 134 2.61 2.79 12.35
N LEU A 135 3.57 3.59 11.88
CA LEU A 135 3.54 5.05 11.98
C LEU A 135 2.38 5.66 11.19
N LEU A 136 2.15 5.18 9.98
CA LEU A 136 1.05 5.64 9.13
C LEU A 136 -0.32 5.29 9.72
N MET A 137 -0.49 4.06 10.21
CA MET A 137 -1.71 3.62 10.88
C MET A 137 -1.98 4.41 12.15
N GLU A 138 -0.95 4.61 13.00
CA GLU A 138 -1.09 5.41 14.23
C GLU A 138 -1.54 6.84 13.91
N ARG A 139 -0.94 7.44 12.88
CA ARG A 139 -1.31 8.79 12.41
C ARG A 139 -2.73 8.84 11.86
N GLN A 140 -3.12 7.90 11.00
CA GLN A 140 -4.46 7.82 10.44
C GLN A 140 -5.50 7.74 11.56
N VAL A 141 -5.27 6.88 12.57
CA VAL A 141 -6.16 6.74 13.73
C VAL A 141 -6.25 8.06 14.50
N LYS A 142 -5.12 8.67 14.85
CA LYS A 142 -5.08 9.92 15.63
C LYS A 142 -5.69 11.12 14.90
N ASN A 143 -5.57 11.16 13.57
CA ASN A 143 -6.05 12.26 12.73
C ASN A 143 -7.44 12.00 12.14
N THR A 144 -8.14 10.94 12.53
CA THR A 144 -9.43 10.54 11.91
C THR A 144 -10.44 11.68 11.88
N GLU A 145 -10.63 12.41 12.99
CA GLU A 145 -11.60 13.52 13.04
C GLU A 145 -11.21 14.66 12.10
N TYR A 146 -9.93 15.03 12.09
CA TYR A 146 -9.39 16.03 11.19
C TYR A 146 -9.55 15.60 9.72
N ALA A 147 -9.21 14.36 9.39
CA ALA A 147 -9.38 13.80 8.06
C ALA A 147 -10.85 13.84 7.62
N LEU A 148 -11.80 13.45 8.49
CA LEU A 148 -13.24 13.47 8.19
C LEU A 148 -13.78 14.87 7.91
N ALA A 149 -13.23 15.90 8.56
CA ALA A 149 -13.54 17.30 8.27
C ALA A 149 -12.96 17.72 6.91
N ALA A 150 -11.68 17.44 6.66
CA ALA A 150 -11.00 17.74 5.40
C ALA A 150 -11.61 17.01 4.18
N LEU A 151 -12.27 15.86 4.38
CA LEU A 151 -12.95 15.13 3.30
C LEU A 151 -14.02 15.95 2.55
N GLU A 152 -14.52 17.05 3.14
CA GLU A 152 -15.46 17.94 2.44
C GLU A 152 -14.86 18.57 1.18
N ASP A 153 -13.56 18.85 1.20
CA ASP A 153 -12.83 19.38 0.04
C ASP A 153 -12.76 18.38 -1.12
N PHE A 154 -12.93 17.08 -0.83
CA PHE A 154 -12.97 15.99 -1.80
C PHE A 154 -14.38 15.70 -2.33
N SER A 155 -15.39 16.47 -1.92
CA SER A 155 -16.79 16.27 -2.32
C SER A 155 -17.00 16.21 -3.83
N SER A 156 -16.16 16.89 -4.62
CA SER A 156 -16.22 16.85 -6.09
C SER A 156 -15.98 15.45 -6.68
N ILE A 157 -15.20 14.60 -6.01
CA ILE A 157 -14.98 13.19 -6.44
C ILE A 157 -16.29 12.42 -6.47
N LYS A 158 -17.25 12.74 -5.59
CA LYS A 158 -18.59 12.14 -5.61
C LYS A 158 -19.32 12.38 -6.92
N GLU A 159 -19.29 13.61 -7.42
CA GLU A 159 -19.93 13.95 -8.70
C GLU A 159 -19.19 13.30 -9.88
N ILE A 160 -17.86 13.19 -9.80
CA ILE A 160 -17.08 12.44 -10.79
C ILE A 160 -17.49 10.96 -10.77
N ALA A 161 -17.58 10.32 -9.60
CA ALA A 161 -17.96 8.91 -9.47
C ALA A 161 -19.41 8.63 -9.89
N LYS A 162 -20.34 9.56 -9.66
CA LYS A 162 -21.72 9.43 -10.15
C LYS A 162 -21.79 9.42 -11.67
N ASN A 163 -20.98 10.26 -12.31
CA ASN A 163 -20.95 10.42 -13.76
C ASN A 163 -20.05 9.39 -14.48
N ASN A 164 -19.25 8.62 -13.73
CA ASN A 164 -18.32 7.61 -14.27
C ASN A 164 -18.45 6.32 -13.47
N LYS A 165 -19.13 5.31 -14.02
CA LYS A 165 -19.39 4.03 -13.35
C LYS A 165 -18.86 2.86 -14.19
N PRO A 166 -17.71 2.25 -13.82
CA PRO A 166 -16.88 2.56 -12.65
C PRO A 166 -15.99 3.81 -12.84
N LEU A 167 -15.66 4.48 -11.73
CA LEU A 167 -14.55 5.40 -11.64
C LEU A 167 -13.35 4.61 -11.12
N TRP A 168 -12.28 4.55 -11.90
CA TRP A 168 -11.05 3.87 -11.48
C TRP A 168 -10.24 4.78 -10.59
N ILE A 169 -9.82 4.30 -9.42
CA ILE A 169 -8.97 5.05 -8.50
C ILE A 169 -7.66 4.29 -8.33
N PHE A 170 -6.57 4.99 -8.59
CA PHE A 170 -5.22 4.52 -8.36
C PHE A 170 -4.58 5.42 -7.31
N SER A 171 -4.39 4.90 -6.10
CA SER A 171 -3.70 5.59 -5.04
C SER A 171 -2.31 4.99 -4.87
N LEU A 172 -1.29 5.84 -4.79
CA LEU A 172 0.03 5.43 -4.32
C LEU A 172 0.18 5.54 -2.81
N ASN A 173 -0.86 6.03 -2.13
CA ASN A 173 -0.78 6.30 -0.70
C ASN A 173 -1.12 5.05 0.10
N HIS A 174 -0.43 4.89 1.21
CA HIS A 174 -0.71 3.89 2.23
C HIS A 174 -1.73 4.43 3.27
N ASP A 175 -2.78 5.11 2.79
CA ASP A 175 -3.83 5.71 3.60
C ASP A 175 -5.22 5.18 3.21
N CYS A 176 -6.26 5.58 3.95
CA CYS A 176 -7.63 5.14 3.72
C CYS A 176 -8.56 6.28 3.29
N ILE A 177 -8.03 7.37 2.73
CA ILE A 177 -8.83 8.58 2.47
C ILE A 177 -9.94 8.32 1.45
N ILE A 178 -9.68 7.49 0.43
CA ILE A 178 -10.68 7.15 -0.58
C ILE A 178 -11.77 6.24 -0.03
N GLU A 179 -11.39 5.27 0.79
CA GLU A 179 -12.28 4.38 1.52
C GLU A 179 -13.21 5.18 2.44
N MET A 180 -12.65 6.12 3.19
CA MET A 180 -13.41 7.02 4.06
C MET A 180 -14.35 7.93 3.27
N LEU A 181 -13.88 8.50 2.15
CA LEU A 181 -14.69 9.35 1.28
C LEU A 181 -15.86 8.59 0.67
N ALA A 182 -15.61 7.38 0.18
CA ALA A 182 -16.60 6.53 -0.43
C ALA A 182 -17.66 6.12 0.60
N LEU A 183 -17.25 5.73 1.81
CA LEU A 183 -18.18 5.46 2.90
C LEU A 183 -19.04 6.69 3.22
N LYS A 184 -18.41 7.84 3.50
CA LYS A 184 -19.12 9.11 3.83
C LYS A 184 -20.11 9.51 2.74
N SER A 185 -19.80 9.17 1.48
CA SER A 185 -20.61 9.53 0.32
C SER A 185 -21.59 8.45 -0.15
N GLY A 186 -21.61 7.27 0.48
CA GLY A 186 -22.41 6.12 0.06
C GLY A 186 -22.01 5.57 -1.32
N ILE A 187 -20.74 5.69 -1.71
CA ILE A 187 -20.21 5.19 -2.98
C ILE A 187 -19.73 3.75 -2.76
N PRO A 188 -20.21 2.75 -3.52
CA PRO A 188 -19.66 1.40 -3.45
C PRO A 188 -18.21 1.39 -3.94
N LEU A 189 -17.33 0.77 -3.18
CA LEU A 189 -15.95 0.47 -3.60
C LEU A 189 -15.80 -1.01 -3.93
N LYS A 190 -14.82 -1.29 -4.78
CA LYS A 190 -14.41 -2.63 -5.16
C LYS A 190 -12.93 -2.63 -5.49
N SER A 191 -12.20 -3.60 -4.96
CA SER A 191 -10.79 -3.85 -5.32
C SER A 191 -10.66 -4.66 -6.62
N GLY A 192 -11.76 -5.29 -7.04
CA GLY A 192 -11.84 -6.13 -8.24
C GLY A 192 -11.48 -7.59 -8.01
N PHE A 193 -11.26 -7.98 -6.76
CA PHE A 193 -11.13 -9.38 -6.39
C PHE A 193 -12.50 -10.09 -6.33
N ASN A 194 -12.48 -11.41 -6.42
CA ASN A 194 -13.67 -12.24 -6.56
C ASN A 194 -13.94 -13.15 -5.36
N GLU A 195 -13.09 -13.04 -4.33
CA GLU A 195 -13.15 -13.83 -3.12
C GLU A 195 -13.23 -12.90 -1.93
N GLU A 196 -13.88 -13.35 -0.87
CA GLU A 196 -14.00 -12.63 0.39
C GLU A 196 -13.44 -13.46 1.54
N VAL A 197 -13.02 -12.77 2.60
CA VAL A 197 -12.66 -13.36 3.88
C VAL A 197 -13.27 -12.52 4.99
N ASP A 198 -13.87 -13.18 5.96
CA ASP A 198 -14.36 -12.51 7.16
C ASP A 198 -13.21 -12.29 8.14
N ILE A 199 -12.92 -11.03 8.42
CA ILE A 199 -11.99 -10.62 9.46
C ILE A 199 -12.79 -10.42 10.75
N ARG A 200 -12.42 -11.15 11.81
CA ARG A 200 -12.99 -10.94 13.14
C ARG A 200 -12.45 -9.65 13.73
N MET A 201 -13.34 -8.69 13.93
CA MET A 201 -13.04 -7.40 14.54
C MET A 201 -13.75 -7.27 15.88
N LYS A 202 -13.18 -6.45 16.76
CA LYS A 202 -13.72 -6.19 18.10
C LYS A 202 -14.07 -4.71 18.19
N ASN A 203 -15.31 -4.43 18.57
CA ASN A 203 -15.79 -3.09 18.85
C ASN A 203 -15.18 -2.54 20.15
N VAL A 204 -15.33 -1.23 20.34
CA VAL A 204 -14.88 -0.53 21.56
C VAL A 204 -15.57 -1.08 22.81
N ASP A 205 -16.84 -1.49 22.70
CA ASP A 205 -17.60 -2.13 23.77
C ASP A 205 -17.22 -3.60 24.03
N GLY A 206 -16.31 -4.15 23.22
CA GLY A 206 -15.82 -5.51 23.31
C GLY A 206 -16.65 -6.56 22.57
N SER A 207 -17.75 -6.18 21.92
CA SER A 207 -18.50 -7.07 21.03
C SER A 207 -17.66 -7.44 19.80
N ILE A 208 -17.88 -8.65 19.28
CA ILE A 208 -17.16 -9.17 18.10
C ILE A 208 -18.10 -9.12 16.91
N TYR A 209 -17.60 -8.61 15.79
CA TYR A 209 -18.28 -8.66 14.50
C TYR A 209 -17.35 -9.21 13.43
N ASN A 210 -17.93 -9.75 12.36
CA ASN A 210 -17.19 -10.19 11.19
C ASN A 210 -17.27 -9.09 10.14
N PHE A 211 -16.12 -8.64 9.67
CA PHE A 211 -16.01 -7.67 8.59
C PHE A 211 -15.59 -8.39 7.30
N PRO A 212 -16.42 -8.41 6.25
CA PRO A 212 -16.06 -9.03 5.00
C PRO A 212 -15.00 -8.17 4.29
N PHE A 213 -13.90 -8.80 3.89
CA PHE A 213 -12.82 -8.14 3.16
C PHE A 213 -12.54 -8.88 1.86
N GLU A 214 -12.41 -8.15 0.76
CA GLU A 214 -12.04 -8.73 -0.54
C GLU A 214 -10.60 -9.25 -0.50
N LYS A 215 -10.37 -10.48 -0.95
CA LYS A 215 -9.05 -11.12 -0.96
C LYS A 215 -8.66 -11.61 -2.34
N LEU A 216 -7.35 -11.67 -2.58
CA LEU A 216 -6.76 -12.29 -3.75
C LEU A 216 -5.97 -13.54 -3.35
N SER A 217 -6.45 -14.72 -3.73
CA SER A 217 -5.71 -15.98 -3.55
C SER A 217 -4.79 -16.28 -4.75
N ARG A 218 -3.73 -17.05 -4.51
CA ARG A 218 -2.86 -17.57 -5.59
C ARG A 218 -3.66 -18.32 -6.65
N LYS A 219 -4.64 -19.12 -6.22
CA LYS A 219 -5.54 -19.82 -7.13
C LYS A 219 -6.32 -18.85 -8.03
N SER A 220 -6.90 -17.79 -7.48
CA SER A 220 -7.57 -16.77 -8.30
C SER A 220 -6.63 -16.05 -9.28
N ILE A 221 -5.37 -15.83 -8.91
CA ILE A 221 -4.35 -15.27 -9.81
C ILE A 221 -4.07 -16.24 -10.97
N GLU A 222 -3.77 -17.50 -10.65
CA GLU A 222 -3.44 -18.55 -11.63
C GLU A 222 -4.59 -18.83 -12.60
N GLU A 223 -5.83 -18.78 -12.11
CA GLU A 223 -7.05 -18.99 -12.89
C GLU A 223 -7.58 -17.68 -13.53
N ASN A 224 -6.88 -16.56 -13.36
CA ASN A 224 -7.26 -15.24 -13.88
C ASN A 224 -8.69 -14.80 -13.50
N ARG A 225 -9.15 -15.16 -12.29
CA ARG A 225 -10.53 -14.92 -11.83
C ARG A 225 -10.69 -13.53 -11.21
N TYR A 226 -10.48 -12.49 -12.00
CA TYR A 226 -10.69 -11.11 -11.54
C TYR A 226 -12.09 -10.60 -11.90
N ASN A 227 -12.56 -9.60 -11.16
CA ASN A 227 -13.89 -9.02 -11.29
C ASN A 227 -13.87 -7.48 -11.28
N PHE A 228 -12.91 -6.87 -11.98
CA PHE A 228 -12.78 -5.41 -12.00
C PHE A 228 -13.94 -4.67 -12.70
N PHE A 229 -14.62 -5.33 -13.65
CA PHE A 229 -15.58 -4.66 -14.56
C PHE A 229 -17.06 -4.86 -14.23
N LYS A 230 -17.44 -5.77 -13.31
CA LYS A 230 -18.84 -5.87 -12.88
C LYS A 230 -19.17 -4.78 -11.86
N VAL A 231 -20.17 -3.97 -12.21
CA VAL A 231 -20.80 -2.99 -11.32
C VAL A 231 -21.35 -3.72 -10.09
N VAL A 232 -20.93 -3.29 -8.91
CA VAL A 232 -21.42 -3.83 -7.62
C VAL A 232 -22.68 -3.05 -7.25
N SER A 233 -23.78 -3.77 -6.97
CA SER A 233 -25.06 -3.17 -6.59
C SER A 233 -25.18 -2.86 -5.09
N SER A 234 -24.22 -3.30 -4.27
CA SER A 234 -24.22 -3.12 -2.82
C SER A 234 -23.13 -2.13 -2.39
N ALA A 235 -23.53 -1.13 -1.62
CA ALA A 235 -22.59 -0.22 -0.95
C ALA A 235 -21.81 -0.98 0.12
N LEU A 236 -20.49 -0.74 0.19
CA LEU A 236 -19.73 -1.01 1.40
C LEU A 236 -20.38 -0.21 2.53
N THR A 237 -20.99 -0.92 3.46
CA THR A 237 -21.55 -0.34 4.68
C THR A 237 -20.54 -0.69 5.77
N LEU A 238 -19.74 0.29 6.19
CA LEU A 238 -18.89 0.18 7.39
C LEU A 238 -19.76 0.35 8.64
#